data_AF-A0A0A3VZ70-F1
#
_entry.id   AF-A0A0A3VZ70-F1
#
_cell.length_a   1.000
_cell.length_b   1.000
_cell.length_c   1.000
_cell.angle_alpha   90.00
_cell.angle_beta   90.00
_cell.angle_gamma   90.00
#
_symmetry.space_group_name_H-M   'P 1'
#
loop_
_entity.id
_entity.type
_entity.pdbx_description
1 polymer ?
#
loop_
_entity_poly.entity_id
_entity_poly.type
_entity_poly.pdbx_seq_one_letter_code
_entity_poly.pdbx_strand_id
1 'polypeptide(L)'
;MSRPVFDHEIFRIAHPVMQKLVGQAVEAKEFQFYFPDFYKYLKEIKVLILANLFKQLIERFEEKTDMSAIEIEKRVDKILFDRQLLNHVIGYCQTNELYLADEYLINDLLQHDEILKIFQNCYDFFWLKIKEYDEINHPISFQKILPIHLKNNNLYLPNLLLEWDIEQLFLDYLSIFIDYHQFNNSKINKENITQQPNAEEAKLVLSKLFKYNSPLPAYNKSFIDASSYDLDATSPEYLSLNIHLDENLNNLPVIINDFLHHLIARKIDRDRKGFNTTIPINEMHFKKIHQARNQLDIVINASSPLKRADTVLSALISLIFYEEVFRRKILEGEPFKFQTINFANLSFEYFDIKLTKDEKVSLEEASTNDLKECINQSNEYDLAQHMDNLYRLISGCKDFKLETSPKKIIDGKIESIFCTKDGALYTHKISKDSLKKTTPDTLSLLSSKLSNLLSL
;
A
#
# COMPACT_ATOMS: atom_id res chain seq x y z
N MET A 1 -14.24 -14.23 -24.13
CA MET A 1 -15.49 -14.09 -23.36
C MET A 1 -15.23 -13.18 -22.17
N SER A 2 -15.88 -12.01 -22.09
CA SER A 2 -15.74 -11.08 -20.96
C SER A 2 -16.33 -11.72 -19.71
N ARG A 3 -15.48 -12.10 -18.75
CA ARG A 3 -15.89 -12.61 -17.43
C ARG A 3 -16.72 -11.55 -16.67
N PRO A 4 -17.63 -11.97 -15.79
CA PRO A 4 -18.57 -11.06 -15.14
C PRO A 4 -17.84 -10.09 -14.21
N VAL A 5 -18.10 -8.80 -14.37
CA VAL A 5 -17.86 -7.79 -13.33
C VAL A 5 -18.80 -8.12 -12.19
N PHE A 6 -18.27 -8.30 -10.99
CA PHE A 6 -19.11 -8.55 -9.82
C PHE A 6 -19.93 -7.29 -9.50
N ASP A 7 -21.22 -7.45 -9.23
CA ASP A 7 -22.12 -6.31 -9.01
C ASP A 7 -22.85 -6.42 -7.67
N HIS A 8 -22.03 -6.42 -6.60
CA HIS A 8 -22.48 -6.43 -5.22
C HIS A 8 -21.55 -5.57 -4.35
N GLU A 9 -22.05 -5.13 -3.18
CA GLU A 9 -21.35 -4.14 -2.33
C GLU A 9 -19.96 -4.59 -1.87
N ILE A 10 -19.79 -5.89 -1.57
CA ILE A 10 -18.47 -6.42 -1.19
C ILE A 10 -17.43 -6.14 -2.29
N PHE A 11 -17.76 -6.36 -3.58
CA PHE A 11 -16.84 -6.07 -4.67
C PHE A 11 -16.61 -4.57 -4.84
N ARG A 12 -17.68 -3.75 -4.76
CA ARG A 12 -17.60 -2.29 -4.89
C ARG A 12 -16.71 -1.64 -3.81
N ILE A 13 -16.58 -2.28 -2.65
CA ILE A 13 -15.70 -1.82 -1.57
C ILE A 13 -14.30 -2.44 -1.69
N ALA A 14 -14.22 -3.77 -1.76
CA ALA A 14 -12.94 -4.48 -1.72
C ALA A 14 -12.09 -4.24 -2.97
N HIS A 15 -12.69 -4.16 -4.17
CA HIS A 15 -11.91 -4.04 -5.40
C HIS A 15 -11.10 -2.74 -5.48
N PRO A 16 -11.68 -1.54 -5.27
CA PRO A 16 -10.90 -0.30 -5.26
C PRO A 16 -9.83 -0.24 -4.16
N VAL A 17 -10.15 -0.75 -2.96
CA VAL A 17 -9.18 -0.81 -1.84
C VAL A 17 -7.98 -1.67 -2.23
N MET A 18 -8.23 -2.84 -2.80
CA MET A 18 -7.16 -3.75 -3.22
C MET A 18 -6.33 -3.20 -4.38
N GLN A 19 -6.93 -2.46 -5.31
CA GLN A 19 -6.16 -1.78 -6.36
C GLN A 19 -5.21 -0.74 -5.76
N LYS A 20 -5.67 0.06 -4.79
CA LYS A 20 -4.81 1.03 -4.08
C LYS A 20 -3.66 0.32 -3.36
N LEU A 21 -3.94 -0.77 -2.63
CA LEU A 21 -2.91 -1.54 -1.91
C LEU A 21 -1.89 -2.21 -2.84
N VAL A 22 -2.35 -2.77 -3.97
CA VAL A 22 -1.46 -3.34 -4.99
C VAL A 22 -0.61 -2.26 -5.64
N GLY A 23 -1.19 -1.09 -5.96
CA GLY A 23 -0.43 0.06 -6.47
C GLY A 23 0.66 0.51 -5.50
N GLN A 24 0.29 0.65 -4.21
CA GLN A 24 1.23 0.97 -3.15
C GLN A 24 2.37 -0.07 -3.04
N ALA A 25 2.04 -1.37 -3.17
CA ALA A 25 3.04 -2.43 -3.18
C ALA A 25 4.04 -2.27 -4.33
N VAL A 26 3.54 -1.97 -5.53
CA VAL A 26 4.37 -1.77 -6.72
C VAL A 26 5.33 -0.60 -6.51
N GLU A 27 4.84 0.56 -6.04
CA GLU A 27 5.67 1.73 -5.74
C GLU A 27 6.76 1.41 -4.70
N ALA A 28 6.39 0.72 -3.61
CA ALA A 28 7.33 0.29 -2.58
C ALA A 28 8.41 -0.66 -3.13
N LYS A 29 8.03 -1.61 -4.00
CA LYS A 29 8.97 -2.57 -4.60
C LYS A 29 9.85 -1.93 -5.66
N GLU A 30 9.36 -0.94 -6.42
CA GLU A 30 10.19 -0.17 -7.34
C GLU A 30 11.25 0.61 -6.56
N PHE A 31 10.86 1.30 -5.50
CA PHE A 31 11.80 2.01 -4.64
C PHE A 31 12.82 1.06 -4.01
N GLN A 32 12.36 -0.08 -3.48
CA GLN A 32 13.24 -1.11 -2.91
C GLN A 32 14.21 -1.69 -3.96
N PHE A 33 13.82 -1.77 -5.23
CA PHE A 33 14.70 -2.23 -6.29
C PHE A 33 15.88 -1.29 -6.50
N TYR A 34 15.66 0.03 -6.51
CA TYR A 34 16.76 1.00 -6.62
C TYR A 34 17.63 1.02 -5.37
N PHE A 35 17.00 0.88 -4.20
CA PHE A 35 17.62 1.11 -2.90
C PHE A 35 17.47 -0.09 -1.95
N PRO A 36 17.94 -1.30 -2.30
CA PRO A 36 17.70 -2.50 -1.51
C PRO A 36 18.23 -2.43 -0.07
N ASP A 37 19.44 -1.91 0.09
CA ASP A 37 20.10 -1.80 1.40
C ASP A 37 19.54 -0.61 2.20
N PHE A 38 19.44 0.55 1.55
CA PHE A 38 18.91 1.76 2.16
C PHE A 38 17.43 1.65 2.53
N TYR A 39 16.62 0.89 1.77
CA TYR A 39 15.23 0.61 2.12
C TYR A 39 15.12 -0.19 3.43
N LYS A 40 16.04 -1.14 3.68
CA LYS A 40 16.10 -1.85 4.95
C LYS A 40 16.44 -0.88 6.09
N TYR A 41 17.40 0.01 5.88
CA TYR A 41 17.77 1.04 6.85
C TYR A 41 16.62 2.02 7.14
N LEU A 42 15.87 2.46 6.12
CA LEU A 42 14.68 3.29 6.30
C LEU A 42 13.59 2.62 7.14
N LYS A 43 13.40 1.30 6.99
CA LYS A 43 12.49 0.54 7.86
C LYS A 43 12.94 0.55 9.32
N GLU A 44 14.24 0.44 9.57
CA GLU A 44 14.81 0.54 10.92
C GLU A 44 14.60 1.94 11.51
N ILE A 45 14.82 3.00 10.73
CA ILE A 45 14.53 4.38 11.15
C ILE A 45 13.05 4.54 11.50
N LYS A 46 12.12 4.02 10.67
CA LYS A 46 10.68 4.09 10.93
C LYS A 46 10.31 3.45 12.28
N VAL A 47 10.92 2.32 12.63
CA VAL A 47 10.71 1.66 13.93
C VAL A 47 11.22 2.53 15.09
N LEU A 48 12.38 3.18 14.93
CA LEU A 48 12.91 4.09 15.95
C LEU A 48 12.04 5.34 16.13
N ILE A 49 11.54 5.92 15.03
CA ILE A 49 10.59 7.03 15.07
C ILE A 49 9.31 6.61 15.80
N LEU A 50 8.76 5.43 15.48
CA LEU A 50 7.58 4.89 16.15
C LEU A 50 7.81 4.78 17.67
N ALA A 51 8.94 4.20 18.10
CA ALA A 51 9.24 4.06 19.53
C ALA A 51 9.33 5.43 20.24
N ASN A 52 9.94 6.42 19.58
CA ASN A 52 10.04 7.78 20.12
C ASN A 52 8.67 8.47 20.19
N LEU A 53 7.81 8.29 19.18
CA LEU A 53 6.46 8.84 19.18
C LEU A 53 5.59 8.19 20.26
N PHE A 54 5.66 6.86 20.38
CA PHE A 54 4.93 6.10 21.39
C PHE A 54 5.24 6.62 22.79
N LYS A 55 6.53 6.75 23.12
CA LYS A 55 6.98 7.30 24.41
C LYS A 55 6.48 8.72 24.66
N GLN A 56 6.65 9.62 23.67
CA GLN A 56 6.23 11.01 23.80
C GLN A 56 4.71 11.15 23.98
N LEU A 57 3.91 10.33 23.30
CA LEU A 57 2.46 10.36 23.45
C LEU A 57 2.00 9.82 24.81
N ILE A 58 2.63 8.75 25.32
CA ILE A 58 2.34 8.22 26.66
C ILE A 58 2.60 9.27 27.73
N GLU A 59 3.78 9.89 27.73
CA GLU A 59 4.15 10.93 28.70
C GLU A 59 3.10 12.05 28.72
N ARG A 60 2.57 12.41 27.55
CA ARG A 60 1.54 13.46 27.41
C ARG A 60 0.16 13.04 27.90
N PHE A 61 -0.21 11.78 27.75
CA PHE A 61 -1.44 11.25 28.34
C PHE A 61 -1.34 11.18 29.86
N GLU A 62 -0.19 10.77 30.40
CA GLU A 62 0.07 10.74 31.84
C GLU A 62 0.04 12.13 32.48
N GLU A 63 0.50 13.17 31.76
CA GLU A 63 0.43 14.57 32.22
C GLU A 63 -1.00 15.13 32.25
N LYS A 64 -1.87 14.72 31.31
CA LYS A 64 -3.18 15.36 31.06
C LYS A 64 -4.38 14.54 31.53
N THR A 65 -4.21 13.27 31.91
CA THR A 65 -5.32 12.37 32.24
C THR A 65 -5.00 11.42 33.40
N ASP A 66 -6.02 11.03 34.16
CA ASP A 66 -5.92 10.00 35.22
C ASP A 66 -6.20 8.57 34.70
N MET A 67 -6.01 8.34 33.39
CA MET A 67 -6.31 7.05 32.77
C MET A 67 -5.33 5.97 33.22
N SER A 68 -5.78 4.70 33.24
CA SER A 68 -4.86 3.58 33.49
C SER A 68 -3.85 3.43 32.35
N ALA A 69 -2.64 2.95 32.65
CA ALA A 69 -1.58 2.73 31.65
C ALA A 69 -2.06 1.87 30.45
N ILE A 70 -2.84 0.83 30.71
CA ILE A 70 -3.41 -0.06 29.66
C ILE A 70 -4.37 0.71 28.73
N GLU A 71 -5.14 1.65 29.28
CA GLU A 71 -6.05 2.47 28.46
C GLU A 71 -5.28 3.51 27.65
N ILE A 72 -4.22 4.09 28.22
CA ILE A 72 -3.31 5.01 27.53
C ILE A 72 -2.65 4.31 26.35
N GLU A 73 -2.04 3.14 26.56
CA GLU A 73 -1.40 2.35 25.49
C GLU A 73 -2.35 2.08 24.34
N LYS A 74 -3.59 1.62 24.62
CA LYS A 74 -4.61 1.38 23.59
C LYS A 74 -4.98 2.63 22.81
N ARG A 75 -5.03 3.80 23.47
CA ARG A 75 -5.33 5.08 22.80
C ARG A 75 -4.17 5.54 21.94
N VAL A 76 -2.94 5.36 22.43
CA VAL A 76 -1.71 5.68 21.69
C VAL A 76 -1.59 4.79 20.45
N ASP A 77 -1.84 3.48 20.57
CA ASP A 77 -1.87 2.57 19.42
C ASP A 77 -2.89 3.01 18.37
N LYS A 78 -4.10 3.39 18.81
CA LYS A 78 -5.13 3.91 17.91
C LYS A 78 -4.69 5.19 17.19
N ILE A 79 -3.98 6.08 17.87
CA ILE A 79 -3.44 7.31 17.26
C ILE A 79 -2.34 6.99 16.24
N LEU A 80 -1.43 6.08 16.59
CA LEU A 80 -0.27 5.76 15.75
C LEU A 80 -0.65 4.96 14.51
N PHE A 81 -1.52 3.95 14.67
CA PHE A 81 -1.85 2.98 13.62
C PHE A 81 -3.20 3.26 12.94
N ASP A 82 -4.31 3.36 13.68
CA ASP A 82 -5.64 3.56 13.07
C ASP A 82 -5.78 4.97 12.46
N ARG A 83 -5.26 5.98 13.16
CA ARG A 83 -5.19 7.37 12.67
C ARG A 83 -3.93 7.64 11.84
N GLN A 84 -3.05 6.65 11.69
CA GLN A 84 -1.84 6.70 10.88
C GLN A 84 -0.84 7.82 11.23
N LEU A 85 -0.81 8.33 12.48
CA LEU A 85 0.07 9.45 12.85
C LEU A 85 1.54 9.19 12.49
N LEU A 86 2.03 7.94 12.61
CA LEU A 86 3.38 7.58 12.19
C LEU A 86 3.62 7.92 10.71
N ASN A 87 2.67 7.57 9.82
CA ASN A 87 2.79 7.85 8.39
C ASN A 87 2.76 9.36 8.11
N HIS A 88 1.98 10.13 8.86
CA HIS A 88 1.97 11.59 8.77
C HIS A 88 3.31 12.21 9.20
N VAL A 89 3.92 11.72 10.30
CA VAL A 89 5.25 12.15 10.73
C VAL A 89 6.33 11.81 9.70
N ILE A 90 6.29 10.62 9.10
CA ILE A 90 7.21 10.26 7.99
C ILE A 90 6.98 11.18 6.77
N GLY A 91 5.73 11.59 6.53
CA GLY A 91 5.38 12.57 5.51
C GLY A 91 6.01 13.93 5.76
N TYR A 92 5.99 14.38 7.03
CA TYR A 92 6.69 15.58 7.46
C TYR A 92 8.21 15.46 7.29
N CYS A 93 8.81 14.29 7.57
CA CYS A 93 10.23 14.07 7.30
C CYS A 93 10.62 14.31 5.82
N GLN A 94 9.72 13.97 4.89
CA GLN A 94 9.91 14.22 3.45
C GLN A 94 9.66 15.68 3.05
N THR A 95 8.58 16.29 3.57
CA THR A 95 8.04 17.57 3.06
C THR A 95 8.45 18.79 3.89
N ASN A 96 8.73 18.59 5.18
CA ASN A 96 8.87 19.64 6.19
C ASN A 96 7.66 20.59 6.26
N GLU A 97 6.47 20.08 5.92
CA GLU A 97 5.20 20.82 5.95
C GLU A 97 4.21 20.12 6.89
N LEU A 98 3.65 20.87 7.84
CA LEU A 98 2.57 20.39 8.71
C LEU A 98 1.23 20.80 8.09
N TYR A 99 0.36 19.82 7.84
CA TYR A 99 -0.98 20.07 7.31
C TYR A 99 -2.03 20.07 8.42
N LEU A 100 -3.10 20.84 8.27
CA LEU A 100 -4.21 20.88 9.24
C LEU A 100 -4.85 19.50 9.51
N ALA A 101 -4.83 18.62 8.50
CA ALA A 101 -5.28 17.24 8.64
C ALA A 101 -4.43 16.44 9.65
N ASP A 102 -3.14 16.77 9.80
CA ASP A 102 -2.21 16.13 10.74
C ASP A 102 -2.49 16.59 12.17
N GLU A 103 -2.81 17.88 12.34
CA GLU A 103 -3.18 18.46 13.64
C GLU A 103 -4.46 17.82 14.19
N TYR A 104 -5.45 17.61 13.32
CA TYR A 104 -6.73 17.01 13.68
C TYR A 104 -6.57 15.61 14.32
N LEU A 105 -5.51 14.86 14.00
CA LEU A 105 -5.31 13.50 14.53
C LEU A 105 -5.08 13.47 16.04
N ILE A 106 -4.55 14.56 16.62
CA ILE A 106 -4.07 14.63 18.00
C ILE A 106 -4.42 15.94 18.73
N ASN A 107 -5.23 16.82 18.13
CA ASN A 107 -5.59 18.12 18.73
C ASN A 107 -6.25 18.00 20.13
N ASP A 108 -6.94 16.88 20.40
CA ASP A 108 -7.51 16.60 21.72
C ASP A 108 -6.45 16.38 22.81
N LEU A 109 -5.22 16.01 22.42
CA LEU A 109 -4.10 15.71 23.32
C LEU A 109 -3.03 16.81 23.29
N LEU A 110 -2.73 17.39 22.13
CA LEU A 110 -1.58 18.27 21.90
C LEU A 110 -2.02 19.55 21.19
N GLN A 111 -1.48 20.68 21.64
CA GLN A 111 -1.65 21.96 20.95
C GLN A 111 -0.74 22.06 19.73
N HIS A 112 -1.06 22.93 18.77
CA HIS A 112 -0.30 23.14 17.52
C HIS A 112 1.22 23.20 17.74
N ASP A 113 1.70 24.05 18.65
CA ASP A 113 3.13 24.19 18.93
C ASP A 113 3.77 22.91 19.48
N GLU A 114 3.01 22.10 20.24
CA GLU A 114 3.48 20.81 20.75
C GLU A 114 3.58 19.78 19.62
N ILE A 115 2.62 19.79 18.70
CA ILE A 115 2.62 18.93 17.50
C ILE A 115 3.82 19.27 16.63
N LEU A 116 4.01 20.55 16.31
CA LEU A 116 5.11 21.04 15.48
C LEU A 116 6.46 20.65 16.11
N LYS A 117 6.60 20.78 17.43
CA LYS A 117 7.82 20.37 18.14
C LYS A 117 8.10 18.88 18.01
N ILE A 118 7.08 18.01 18.17
CA ILE A 118 7.24 16.56 18.04
C ILE A 118 7.64 16.20 16.59
N PHE A 119 6.96 16.79 15.60
CA PHE A 119 7.22 16.55 14.19
C PHE A 119 8.63 17.02 13.81
N GLN A 120 9.06 18.19 14.28
CA GLN A 120 10.41 18.71 14.04
C GLN A 120 11.49 17.82 14.67
N ASN A 121 11.28 17.35 15.90
CA ASN A 121 12.23 16.42 16.54
C ASN A 121 12.39 15.12 15.72
N CYS A 122 11.29 14.58 15.17
CA CYS A 122 11.33 13.41 14.31
C CYS A 122 12.01 13.69 12.96
N TYR A 123 11.78 14.87 12.38
CA TYR A 123 12.45 15.34 11.16
C TYR A 123 13.96 15.41 11.35
N ASP A 124 14.42 16.08 12.41
CA ASP A 124 15.84 16.25 12.70
C ASP A 124 16.51 14.89 12.95
N PHE A 125 15.84 14.00 13.70
CA PHE A 125 16.29 12.63 13.91
C PHE A 125 16.40 11.83 12.60
N PHE A 126 15.37 11.90 11.75
CA PHE A 126 15.36 11.19 10.47
C PHE A 126 16.56 11.60 9.61
N TRP A 127 16.76 12.90 9.40
CA TRP A 127 17.85 13.39 8.55
C TRP A 127 19.24 13.20 9.18
N LEU A 128 19.35 13.20 10.50
CA LEU A 128 20.57 12.79 11.20
C LEU A 128 20.92 11.33 10.87
N LYS A 129 19.93 10.41 10.89
CA LYS A 129 20.16 9.01 10.52
C LYS A 129 20.52 8.82 9.05
N ILE A 130 19.89 9.57 8.13
CA ILE A 130 20.30 9.54 6.72
C ILE A 130 21.76 9.99 6.57
N LYS A 131 22.17 11.02 7.30
CA LYS A 131 23.56 11.51 7.27
C LYS A 131 24.54 10.48 7.84
N GLU A 132 24.21 9.82 8.95
CA GLU A 132 25.02 8.73 9.52
C GLU A 132 25.20 7.59 8.49
N TYR A 133 24.15 7.24 7.75
CA TYR A 133 24.22 6.24 6.68
C TYR A 133 25.14 6.67 5.54
N ASP A 134 25.06 7.93 5.09
CA ASP A 134 25.95 8.50 4.06
C ASP A 134 27.43 8.50 4.49
N GLU A 135 27.71 8.77 5.77
CA GLU A 135 29.08 8.76 6.32
C GLU A 135 29.68 7.35 6.39
N ILE A 136 28.86 6.34 6.67
CA ILE A 136 29.30 4.94 6.68
C ILE A 136 29.51 4.42 5.25
N ASN A 137 28.68 4.88 4.31
CA ASN A 137 28.54 4.30 2.96
C ASN A 137 29.06 5.22 1.85
N HIS A 138 30.21 5.85 2.07
CA HIS A 138 30.89 6.67 1.06
C HIS A 138 31.01 5.96 -0.30
N PRO A 139 30.79 6.63 -1.45
CA PRO A 139 30.61 8.08 -1.66
C PRO A 139 29.13 8.52 -1.85
N ILE A 140 28.17 7.74 -1.39
CA ILE A 140 26.75 8.00 -1.71
C ILE A 140 26.21 9.18 -0.89
N SER A 141 25.45 10.08 -1.53
CA SER A 141 24.79 11.21 -0.85
C SER A 141 23.26 11.07 -0.94
N PHE A 142 22.71 10.15 -0.16
CA PHE A 142 21.26 9.94 -0.07
C PHE A 142 20.54 11.18 0.42
N GLN A 143 21.17 11.98 1.29
CA GLN A 143 20.58 13.24 1.74
C GLN A 143 20.16 14.16 0.58
N LYS A 144 20.92 14.15 -0.53
CA LYS A 144 20.62 14.96 -1.72
C LYS A 144 19.73 14.23 -2.72
N ILE A 145 20.01 12.95 -2.96
CA ILE A 145 19.32 12.19 -4.01
C ILE A 145 17.91 11.78 -3.59
N LEU A 146 17.68 11.40 -2.33
CA LEU A 146 16.38 10.92 -1.89
C LEU A 146 15.25 11.94 -2.15
N PRO A 147 15.36 13.22 -1.74
CA PRO A 147 14.32 14.21 -2.06
C PRO A 147 14.08 14.38 -3.56
N ILE A 148 15.15 14.37 -4.37
CA ILE A 148 15.07 14.54 -5.83
C ILE A 148 14.36 13.33 -6.45
N HIS A 149 14.75 12.12 -6.05
CA HIS A 149 14.16 10.88 -6.55
C HIS A 149 12.67 10.80 -6.22
N LEU A 150 12.30 11.07 -4.96
CA LEU A 150 10.90 11.06 -4.52
C LEU A 150 10.08 12.07 -5.33
N LYS A 151 10.60 13.30 -5.50
CA LYS A 151 9.92 14.34 -6.26
C LYS A 151 9.76 14.00 -7.74
N ASN A 152 10.83 13.57 -8.41
CA ASN A 152 10.83 13.29 -9.85
C ASN A 152 9.91 12.10 -10.22
N ASN A 153 9.71 11.16 -9.29
CA ASN A 153 8.86 9.99 -9.49
C ASN A 153 7.47 10.13 -8.84
N ASN A 154 7.12 11.29 -8.27
CA ASN A 154 5.87 11.52 -7.52
C ASN A 154 5.65 10.48 -6.39
N LEU A 155 6.71 10.05 -5.72
CA LEU A 155 6.65 9.06 -4.65
C LEU A 155 6.48 9.75 -3.29
N TYR A 156 5.67 9.11 -2.44
CA TYR A 156 5.44 9.55 -1.07
C TYR A 156 5.99 8.52 -0.09
N LEU A 157 7.01 8.92 0.67
CA LEU A 157 7.80 8.06 1.56
C LEU A 157 6.94 7.23 2.53
N PRO A 158 5.87 7.77 3.16
CA PRO A 158 4.98 6.96 4.00
C PRO A 158 4.37 5.76 3.27
N ASN A 159 4.04 5.92 1.99
CA ASN A 159 3.44 4.85 1.20
C ASN A 159 4.44 3.76 0.81
N LEU A 160 5.73 4.09 0.76
CA LEU A 160 6.79 3.14 0.40
C LEU A 160 7.11 2.18 1.54
N LEU A 161 6.91 2.58 2.79
CA LEU A 161 7.28 1.82 3.99
C LEU A 161 6.09 1.01 4.53
N LEU A 162 5.72 -0.04 3.79
CA LEU A 162 4.59 -0.92 4.09
C LEU A 162 4.68 -1.54 5.49
N GLU A 163 3.55 -1.51 6.21
CA GLU A 163 3.37 -2.14 7.54
C GLU A 163 2.75 -3.53 7.46
N TRP A 164 2.42 -3.96 6.23
CA TRP A 164 1.74 -5.20 5.95
C TRP A 164 2.51 -6.02 4.93
N ASP A 165 2.21 -7.31 4.90
CA ASP A 165 2.87 -8.30 4.06
C ASP A 165 2.00 -8.70 2.86
N ILE A 166 2.64 -8.88 1.69
CA ILE A 166 1.96 -9.17 0.42
C ILE A 166 1.35 -10.59 0.45
N GLU A 167 2.00 -11.56 1.09
CA GLU A 167 1.48 -12.93 1.21
C GLU A 167 0.20 -12.94 2.06
N GLN A 168 0.18 -12.19 3.16
CA GLN A 168 -1.02 -12.05 3.99
C GLN A 168 -2.15 -11.32 3.23
N LEU A 169 -1.83 -10.23 2.51
CA LEU A 169 -2.79 -9.52 1.66
C LEU A 169 -3.39 -10.43 0.58
N PHE A 170 -2.57 -11.30 -0.02
CA PHE A 170 -3.01 -12.32 -0.96
C PHE A 170 -3.99 -13.32 -0.33
N LEU A 171 -3.69 -13.84 0.86
CA LEU A 171 -4.58 -14.79 1.55
C LEU A 171 -5.94 -14.17 1.89
N ASP A 172 -5.93 -12.93 2.40
CA ASP A 172 -7.16 -12.22 2.73
C ASP A 172 -7.99 -11.91 1.48
N TYR A 173 -7.33 -11.46 0.41
CA TYR A 173 -8.02 -11.20 -0.86
C TYR A 173 -8.52 -12.47 -1.54
N LEU A 174 -7.77 -13.57 -1.51
CA LEU A 174 -8.21 -14.86 -2.05
C LEU A 174 -9.49 -15.33 -1.36
N SER A 175 -9.58 -15.13 -0.04
CA SER A 175 -10.79 -15.45 0.73
C SER A 175 -11.99 -14.63 0.25
N ILE A 176 -11.82 -13.30 0.15
CA ILE A 176 -12.84 -12.37 -0.34
C ILE A 176 -13.24 -12.69 -1.80
N PHE A 177 -12.26 -13.03 -2.64
CA PHE A 177 -12.47 -13.38 -4.03
C PHE A 177 -13.33 -14.65 -4.18
N ILE A 178 -13.11 -15.67 -3.35
CA ILE A 178 -13.96 -16.85 -3.31
C ILE A 178 -15.38 -16.48 -2.83
N ASP A 179 -15.49 -15.60 -1.82
CA ASP A 179 -16.79 -15.13 -1.31
C ASP A 179 -17.57 -14.31 -2.35
N TYR A 180 -16.91 -13.59 -3.27
CA TYR A 180 -17.61 -12.91 -4.38
C TYR A 180 -18.50 -13.85 -5.19
N HIS A 181 -18.09 -15.12 -5.32
CA HIS A 181 -18.84 -16.12 -6.06
C HIS A 181 -20.01 -16.72 -5.27
N GLN A 182 -20.25 -16.31 -4.02
CA GLN A 182 -21.41 -16.71 -3.21
C GLN A 182 -22.61 -15.78 -3.41
N PHE A 183 -22.39 -14.57 -3.93
CA PHE A 183 -23.42 -13.55 -4.06
C PHE A 183 -23.82 -13.34 -5.53
N ASN A 184 -25.04 -12.84 -5.72
CA ASN A 184 -25.63 -12.71 -7.05
C ASN A 184 -24.78 -11.81 -7.95
N ASN A 185 -24.34 -12.38 -9.05
CA ASN A 185 -23.86 -11.65 -10.21
C ASN A 185 -24.97 -11.63 -11.23
N SER A 186 -25.42 -10.43 -11.60
CA SER A 186 -26.40 -10.20 -12.69
C SER A 186 -26.03 -10.84 -14.04
N LYS A 187 -24.85 -11.46 -14.15
CA LYS A 187 -24.29 -12.14 -15.34
C LYS A 187 -23.99 -13.64 -15.15
N ILE A 188 -24.27 -14.27 -14.01
CA ILE A 188 -24.08 -15.72 -13.79
C ILE A 188 -25.44 -16.36 -13.49
N ASN A 189 -26.06 -16.97 -14.51
CA ASN A 189 -27.22 -17.85 -14.33
C ASN A 189 -26.76 -19.17 -13.69
N LYS A 190 -26.50 -19.17 -12.38
CA LYS A 190 -26.50 -20.40 -11.58
C LYS A 190 -27.80 -20.41 -10.78
N GLU A 191 -28.58 -21.47 -10.91
CA GLU A 191 -29.93 -21.63 -10.33
C GLU A 191 -30.00 -21.44 -8.79
N ASN A 192 -28.86 -21.39 -8.09
CA ASN A 192 -28.77 -21.31 -6.63
C ASN A 192 -28.20 -20.00 -6.06
N ILE A 193 -27.92 -18.98 -6.87
CA ILE A 193 -27.34 -17.70 -6.37
C ILE A 193 -28.24 -16.53 -6.75
N THR A 194 -29.14 -16.16 -5.85
CA THR A 194 -30.15 -15.10 -6.09
C THR A 194 -30.02 -13.89 -5.15
N GLN A 195 -29.19 -13.95 -4.10
CA GLN A 195 -29.16 -12.95 -3.03
C GLN A 195 -27.96 -11.99 -3.13
N GLN A 196 -28.24 -10.70 -2.85
CA GLN A 196 -27.24 -9.68 -2.53
C GLN A 196 -26.80 -9.87 -1.07
N PRO A 197 -25.53 -9.56 -0.71
CA PRO A 197 -25.06 -9.67 0.66
C PRO A 197 -25.83 -8.71 1.57
N ASN A 198 -26.23 -9.18 2.75
CA ASN A 198 -26.74 -8.30 3.80
C ASN A 198 -25.60 -7.55 4.52
N ALA A 199 -25.93 -6.60 5.38
CA ALA A 199 -24.94 -5.74 6.04
C ALA A 199 -23.96 -6.52 6.95
N GLU A 200 -24.44 -7.53 7.67
CA GLU A 200 -23.59 -8.35 8.55
C GLU A 200 -22.67 -9.27 7.74
N GLU A 201 -23.15 -9.85 6.65
CA GLU A 201 -22.34 -10.63 5.70
C GLU A 201 -21.25 -9.75 5.06
N ALA A 202 -21.62 -8.57 4.58
CA ALA A 202 -20.68 -7.64 3.99
C ALA A 202 -19.61 -7.21 5.00
N LYS A 203 -20.01 -6.89 6.24
CA LYS A 203 -19.09 -6.54 7.32
C LYS A 203 -18.14 -7.70 7.66
N LEU A 204 -18.65 -8.93 7.75
CA LEU A 204 -17.84 -10.11 8.04
C LEU A 204 -16.79 -10.33 6.95
N VAL A 205 -17.18 -10.30 5.67
CA VAL A 205 -16.26 -10.51 4.54
C VAL A 205 -15.23 -9.37 4.44
N LEU A 206 -15.67 -8.12 4.56
CA LEU A 206 -14.81 -6.94 4.40
C LEU A 206 -13.93 -6.66 5.63
N SER A 207 -14.25 -7.20 6.80
CA SER A 207 -13.45 -7.00 8.03
C SER A 207 -11.97 -7.37 7.85
N LYS A 208 -11.68 -8.34 6.97
CA LYS A 208 -10.32 -8.75 6.60
C LYS A 208 -9.50 -7.63 5.97
N LEU A 209 -10.14 -6.65 5.32
CA LEU A 209 -9.47 -5.52 4.68
C LEU A 209 -9.22 -4.34 5.62
N PHE A 210 -10.00 -4.20 6.68
CA PHE A 210 -9.94 -3.00 7.54
C PHE A 210 -8.70 -2.91 8.41
N LYS A 211 -7.86 -3.96 8.44
CA LYS A 211 -6.53 -3.92 9.06
C LYS A 211 -5.45 -3.30 8.17
N TYR A 212 -5.73 -3.08 6.89
CA TYR A 212 -4.77 -2.48 5.96
C TYR A 212 -5.01 -0.98 5.86
N ASN A 213 -3.99 -0.21 6.23
CA ASN A 213 -3.98 1.22 6.03
C ASN A 213 -4.04 1.56 4.54
N SER A 214 -4.98 2.42 4.17
CA SER A 214 -5.03 2.96 2.80
C SER A 214 -3.83 3.90 2.59
N PRO A 215 -3.20 3.87 1.40
CA PRO A 215 -2.10 4.78 1.10
C PRO A 215 -2.56 6.23 1.22
N LEU A 216 -1.70 7.06 1.82
CA LEU A 216 -1.94 8.49 1.95
C LEU A 216 -1.75 9.17 0.59
N PRO A 217 -2.51 10.22 0.26
CA PRO A 217 -2.26 10.97 -0.98
C PRO A 217 -0.86 11.60 -0.96
N ALA A 218 -0.13 11.46 -2.06
CA ALA A 218 1.24 11.97 -2.18
C ALA A 218 1.34 13.49 -2.17
N TYR A 219 0.23 14.17 -2.46
CA TYR A 219 0.14 15.61 -2.54
C TYR A 219 -0.96 16.11 -1.60
N ASN A 220 -0.55 16.67 -0.47
CA ASN A 220 -1.45 17.11 0.61
C ASN A 220 -1.84 18.59 0.52
N LYS A 221 -1.46 19.32 -0.54
CA LYS A 221 -1.94 20.71 -0.69
C LYS A 221 -3.43 20.79 -0.96
N SER A 222 -3.99 19.73 -1.54
CA SER A 222 -5.44 19.54 -1.64
C SER A 222 -5.90 18.71 -0.44
N PHE A 223 -6.61 19.33 0.50
CA PHE A 223 -6.97 18.69 1.77
C PHE A 223 -8.43 18.92 2.14
N ILE A 224 -8.94 18.05 3.00
CA ILE A 224 -10.25 18.23 3.63
C ILE A 224 -10.04 19.05 4.89
N ASP A 225 -10.65 20.23 4.95
CA ASP A 225 -10.57 21.10 6.12
C ASP A 225 -11.95 21.33 6.72
N ALA A 226 -12.01 21.42 8.05
CA ALA A 226 -13.09 22.14 8.70
C ALA A 226 -12.89 23.61 8.34
N SER A 227 -13.86 24.30 7.73
CA SER A 227 -13.68 25.72 7.34
C SER A 227 -12.98 26.49 8.46
N SER A 228 -11.71 26.80 8.26
CA SER A 228 -10.73 27.14 9.30
C SER A 228 -10.95 28.55 9.89
N TYR A 229 -12.11 29.13 9.62
CA TYR A 229 -12.48 30.48 10.03
C TYR A 229 -13.25 30.53 11.34
N ASP A 230 -13.65 29.39 11.91
CA ASP A 230 -14.41 29.38 13.16
C ASP A 230 -13.99 28.18 14.04
N LEU A 231 -12.97 28.41 14.87
CA LEU A 231 -12.48 27.45 15.87
C LEU A 231 -13.58 27.09 16.90
N ASP A 232 -14.62 27.93 17.02
CA ASP A 232 -15.76 27.73 17.91
C ASP A 232 -16.94 27.04 17.20
N ALA A 233 -16.83 26.74 15.89
CA ALA A 233 -17.88 26.07 15.14
C ALA A 233 -18.06 24.61 15.60
N THR A 234 -19.10 24.42 16.39
CA THR A 234 -19.56 23.12 16.91
C THR A 234 -20.30 22.26 15.88
N SER A 235 -20.52 22.79 14.67
CA SER A 235 -21.28 22.12 13.60
C SER A 235 -20.35 21.42 12.58
N PRO A 236 -20.60 20.15 12.23
CA PRO A 236 -19.89 19.40 11.18
C PRO A 236 -20.27 19.79 9.75
N GLU A 237 -21.01 20.88 9.55
CA GLU A 237 -21.47 21.34 8.23
C GLU A 237 -20.33 21.91 7.37
N TYR A 238 -19.12 22.01 7.92
CA TYR A 238 -18.02 22.77 7.32
C TYR A 238 -16.81 21.93 6.89
N LEU A 239 -16.94 20.61 6.67
CA LEU A 239 -15.87 19.87 5.98
C LEU A 239 -15.86 20.27 4.49
N SER A 240 -14.87 21.06 4.12
CA SER A 240 -14.61 21.58 2.78
C SER A 240 -13.47 20.81 2.13
N LEU A 241 -13.61 20.51 0.83
CA LEU A 241 -12.49 20.04 0.02
C LEU A 241 -11.78 21.27 -0.55
N ASN A 242 -10.55 21.52 -0.09
CA ASN A 242 -9.67 22.52 -0.68
C ASN A 242 -8.85 21.84 -1.77
N ILE A 243 -8.82 22.42 -2.97
CA ILE A 243 -8.02 21.92 -4.11
C ILE A 243 -7.01 23.00 -4.46
N HIS A 244 -5.73 22.65 -4.42
CA HIS A 244 -4.68 23.60 -4.78
C HIS A 244 -4.64 23.80 -6.31
N LEU A 245 -4.37 25.01 -6.77
CA LEU A 245 -4.47 25.38 -8.20
C LEU A 245 -3.40 24.73 -9.10
N ASP A 246 -2.31 24.23 -8.52
CA ASP A 246 -1.22 23.53 -9.23
C ASP A 246 -1.41 22.00 -9.24
N GLU A 247 -2.55 21.51 -8.73
CA GLU A 247 -2.88 20.08 -8.72
C GLU A 247 -2.94 19.53 -10.15
N ASN A 248 -2.37 18.34 -10.35
CA ASN A 248 -2.48 17.67 -11.64
C ASN A 248 -3.95 17.31 -11.92
N LEU A 249 -4.50 17.79 -13.05
CA LEU A 249 -5.88 17.52 -13.45
C LEU A 249 -6.23 16.02 -13.49
N ASN A 250 -5.24 15.15 -13.76
CA ASN A 250 -5.42 13.71 -13.76
C ASN A 250 -5.67 13.12 -12.36
N ASN A 251 -5.26 13.82 -11.29
CA ASN A 251 -5.46 13.40 -9.90
C ASN A 251 -6.83 13.81 -9.35
N LEU A 252 -7.52 14.78 -9.97
CA LEU A 252 -8.78 15.31 -9.47
C LEU A 252 -9.85 14.24 -9.21
N PRO A 253 -10.11 13.27 -10.11
CA PRO A 253 -11.07 12.21 -9.82
C PRO A 253 -10.70 11.40 -8.59
N VAL A 254 -9.40 11.12 -8.39
CA VAL A 254 -8.88 10.37 -7.24
C VAL A 254 -9.06 11.17 -5.95
N ILE A 255 -8.72 12.45 -5.95
CA ILE A 255 -8.86 13.35 -4.80
C ILE A 255 -10.32 13.50 -4.38
N ILE A 256 -11.22 13.73 -5.35
CA ILE A 256 -12.65 13.87 -5.09
C ILE A 256 -13.22 12.55 -4.57
N ASN A 257 -12.83 11.42 -5.16
CA ASN A 257 -13.29 10.10 -4.70
C ASN A 257 -12.81 9.80 -3.28
N ASP A 258 -11.56 10.14 -2.97
CA ASP A 258 -10.99 9.98 -1.64
C ASP A 258 -11.68 10.88 -0.60
N PHE A 259 -11.98 12.13 -0.97
CA PHE A 259 -12.80 13.03 -0.16
C PHE A 259 -14.17 12.43 0.14
N LEU A 260 -14.89 11.96 -0.87
CA LEU A 260 -16.22 11.35 -0.68
C LEU A 260 -16.15 10.09 0.18
N HIS A 261 -15.04 9.33 0.10
CA HIS A 261 -14.80 8.15 0.92
C HIS A 261 -14.66 8.52 2.41
N HIS A 262 -13.90 9.57 2.71
CA HIS A 262 -13.57 9.96 4.07
C HIS A 262 -14.56 10.95 4.71
N LEU A 263 -15.36 11.66 3.91
CA LEU A 263 -16.23 12.75 4.38
C LEU A 263 -17.15 12.33 5.54
N ILE A 264 -17.86 11.22 5.38
CA ILE A 264 -18.80 10.74 6.42
C ILE A 264 -18.04 10.26 7.66
N ALA A 265 -16.93 9.55 7.47
CA ALA A 265 -16.11 9.08 8.59
C ALA A 265 -15.54 10.26 9.40
N ARG A 266 -14.98 11.28 8.73
CA ARG A 266 -14.45 12.49 9.37
C ARG A 266 -15.55 13.31 10.05
N LYS A 267 -16.73 13.39 9.45
CA LYS A 267 -17.90 14.04 10.07
C LYS A 267 -18.28 13.35 11.39
N ILE A 268 -18.42 12.02 11.35
CA ILE A 268 -18.72 11.23 12.55
C ILE A 268 -17.63 11.38 13.59
N ASP A 269 -16.36 11.33 13.20
CA ASP A 269 -15.24 11.47 14.14
C ASP A 269 -15.19 12.86 14.78
N ARG A 270 -15.50 13.92 14.03
CA ARG A 270 -15.59 15.30 14.54
C ARG A 270 -16.74 15.45 15.53
N ASP A 271 -17.92 14.95 15.16
CA ASP A 271 -19.09 14.98 16.04
C ASP A 271 -18.86 14.15 17.31
N ARG A 272 -18.01 13.12 17.23
CA ARG A 272 -17.59 12.29 18.37
C ARG A 272 -16.63 12.99 19.31
N LYS A 273 -15.83 13.96 18.84
CA LYS A 273 -14.74 14.60 19.62
C LYS A 273 -13.85 13.55 20.32
N GLY A 274 -13.51 12.48 19.60
CA GLY A 274 -12.71 11.37 20.14
C GLY A 274 -13.44 10.39 21.07
N PHE A 275 -14.73 10.59 21.38
CA PHE A 275 -15.52 9.66 22.18
C PHE A 275 -16.19 8.56 21.35
N ASN A 276 -16.35 7.36 21.93
CA ASN A 276 -16.97 6.22 21.24
C ASN A 276 -18.51 6.26 21.32
N THR A 277 -19.11 7.38 20.93
CA THR A 277 -20.57 7.59 20.94
C THR A 277 -21.19 7.29 19.57
N THR A 278 -22.41 6.74 19.56
CA THR A 278 -23.16 6.51 18.32
C THR A 278 -23.70 7.84 17.81
N ILE A 279 -23.43 8.15 16.55
CA ILE A 279 -23.87 9.40 15.92
C ILE A 279 -24.85 9.06 14.80
N PRO A 280 -26.04 9.68 14.78
CA PRO A 280 -27.03 9.43 13.74
C PRO A 280 -26.51 9.90 12.39
N ILE A 281 -26.57 9.02 11.40
CA ILE A 281 -26.16 9.31 10.02
C ILE A 281 -27.40 9.68 9.21
N ASN A 282 -27.34 10.79 8.46
CA ASN A 282 -28.38 11.12 7.49
C ASN A 282 -28.30 10.15 6.30
N GLU A 283 -29.17 9.15 6.28
CA GLU A 283 -29.19 8.09 5.26
C GLU A 283 -29.35 8.63 3.83
N MET A 284 -30.16 9.69 3.65
CA MET A 284 -30.38 10.28 2.33
C MET A 284 -29.10 10.93 1.80
N HIS A 285 -28.35 11.63 2.66
CA HIS A 285 -27.07 12.21 2.29
C HIS A 285 -26.03 11.13 2.00
N PHE A 286 -25.95 10.11 2.86
CA PHE A 286 -25.06 8.96 2.65
C PHE A 286 -25.32 8.28 1.29
N LYS A 287 -26.59 8.08 0.92
CA LYS A 287 -26.97 7.49 -0.36
C LYS A 287 -26.52 8.34 -1.56
N LYS A 288 -26.60 9.66 -1.47
CA LYS A 288 -26.11 10.58 -2.53
C LYS A 288 -24.59 10.51 -2.69
N ILE A 289 -23.84 10.51 -1.58
CA ILE A 289 -22.38 10.37 -1.59
C ILE A 289 -22.00 9.02 -2.23
N HIS A 290 -22.68 7.94 -1.82
CA HIS A 290 -22.45 6.61 -2.38
C HIS A 290 -22.70 6.57 -3.90
N GLN A 291 -23.77 7.20 -4.39
CA GLN A 291 -24.07 7.28 -5.83
C GLN A 291 -23.00 8.06 -6.60
N ALA A 292 -22.55 9.20 -6.08
CA ALA A 292 -21.50 10.00 -6.69
C ALA A 292 -20.17 9.23 -6.76
N ARG A 293 -19.82 8.54 -5.66
CA ARG A 293 -18.64 7.68 -5.58
C ARG A 293 -18.67 6.58 -6.63
N ASN A 294 -19.79 5.88 -6.79
CA ASN A 294 -19.91 4.82 -7.80
C ASN A 294 -19.68 5.33 -9.23
N GLN A 295 -20.05 6.57 -9.54
CA GLN A 295 -19.78 7.17 -10.84
C GLN A 295 -18.28 7.51 -11.01
N LEU A 296 -17.64 8.04 -9.97
CA LEU A 296 -16.21 8.34 -9.99
C LEU A 296 -15.36 7.08 -10.06
N ASP A 297 -15.76 6.00 -9.37
CA ASP A 297 -15.09 4.71 -9.41
C ASP A 297 -15.06 4.16 -10.86
N ILE A 298 -16.09 4.40 -11.68
CA ILE A 298 -16.07 4.03 -13.11
C ILE A 298 -14.98 4.81 -13.87
N VAL A 299 -14.86 6.10 -13.61
CA VAL A 299 -13.87 6.98 -14.27
C VAL A 299 -12.44 6.59 -13.87
N ILE A 300 -12.21 6.39 -12.57
CA ILE A 300 -10.91 5.99 -12.03
C ILE A 300 -10.49 4.61 -12.54
N ASN A 301 -11.45 3.67 -12.62
CA ASN A 301 -11.15 2.29 -13.03
C ASN A 301 -11.05 2.08 -14.55
N ALA A 302 -11.44 3.06 -15.36
CA ALA A 302 -11.46 2.91 -16.82
C ALA A 302 -10.08 2.63 -17.42
N SER A 303 -9.01 3.20 -16.85
CA SER A 303 -7.63 3.11 -17.34
C SER A 303 -6.75 2.11 -16.57
N SER A 304 -7.14 1.69 -15.37
CA SER A 304 -6.32 0.85 -14.49
C SER A 304 -5.94 -0.51 -15.14
N PRO A 305 -4.71 -1.03 -15.01
CA PRO A 305 -4.40 -2.40 -15.42
C PRO A 305 -5.15 -3.45 -14.58
N LEU A 306 -5.68 -3.05 -13.41
CA LEU A 306 -6.29 -3.91 -12.40
C LEU A 306 -7.83 -3.89 -12.42
N LYS A 307 -8.47 -3.64 -13.57
CA LYS A 307 -9.94 -3.46 -13.69
C LYS A 307 -10.77 -4.67 -13.27
N ARG A 308 -10.16 -5.85 -13.16
CA ARG A 308 -10.85 -7.11 -12.89
C ARG A 308 -10.36 -7.74 -11.59
N ALA A 309 -11.24 -8.43 -10.89
CA ALA A 309 -10.88 -9.14 -9.67
C ALA A 309 -9.80 -10.21 -9.92
N ASP A 310 -9.86 -10.93 -11.05
CA ASP A 310 -8.85 -11.94 -11.40
C ASP A 310 -7.48 -11.32 -11.72
N THR A 311 -7.45 -10.09 -12.26
CA THR A 311 -6.20 -9.36 -12.47
C THR A 311 -5.57 -8.89 -11.16
N VAL A 312 -6.35 -8.50 -10.16
CA VAL A 312 -5.83 -8.16 -8.82
C VAL A 312 -5.22 -9.40 -8.15
N LEU A 313 -5.89 -10.55 -8.22
CA LEU A 313 -5.35 -11.80 -7.68
C LEU A 313 -4.05 -12.21 -8.39
N SER A 314 -4.03 -12.09 -9.73
CA SER A 314 -2.83 -12.36 -10.53
C SER A 314 -1.69 -11.41 -10.19
N ALA A 315 -1.99 -10.13 -9.93
CA ALA A 315 -1.01 -9.14 -9.51
C ALA A 315 -0.37 -9.50 -8.18
N LEU A 316 -1.17 -9.88 -7.17
CA LEU A 316 -0.65 -10.32 -5.87
C LEU A 316 0.24 -11.56 -5.99
N ILE A 317 -0.18 -12.58 -6.75
CA ILE A 317 0.64 -13.77 -7.01
C ILE A 317 1.97 -13.37 -7.68
N SER A 318 1.91 -12.46 -8.65
CA SER A 318 3.09 -12.00 -9.38
C SER A 318 4.04 -11.18 -8.51
N LEU A 319 3.51 -10.40 -7.57
CA LEU A 319 4.30 -9.65 -6.59
C LEU A 319 4.97 -10.58 -5.56
N ILE A 320 4.31 -11.66 -5.13
CA ILE A 320 4.93 -12.70 -4.30
C ILE A 320 6.08 -13.35 -5.08
N PHE A 321 5.86 -13.74 -6.34
CA PHE A 321 6.92 -14.27 -7.19
C PHE A 321 8.10 -13.30 -7.29
N TYR A 322 7.83 -12.02 -7.57
CA TYR A 322 8.85 -10.97 -7.61
C TYR A 322 9.63 -10.87 -6.30
N GLU A 323 8.96 -10.88 -5.15
CA GLU A 323 9.62 -10.78 -3.85
C GLU A 323 10.56 -11.96 -3.56
N GLU A 324 10.17 -13.16 -4.00
CA GLU A 324 11.01 -14.35 -3.88
C GLU A 324 12.23 -14.28 -4.79
N VAL A 325 12.07 -13.84 -6.04
CA VAL A 325 13.17 -13.57 -6.97
C VAL A 325 14.10 -12.50 -6.41
N PHE A 326 13.54 -11.39 -5.92
CA PHE A 326 14.26 -10.25 -5.38
C PHE A 326 15.10 -10.64 -4.17
N ARG A 327 14.52 -11.39 -3.22
CA ARG A 327 15.24 -11.89 -2.05
C ARG A 327 16.43 -12.75 -2.48
N ARG A 328 16.24 -13.67 -3.43
CA ARG A 328 17.28 -14.60 -3.87
C ARG A 328 18.35 -13.97 -4.73
N LYS A 329 18.00 -13.09 -5.66
CA LYS A 329 18.96 -12.49 -6.58
C LYS A 329 19.68 -11.30 -5.94
N ILE A 330 18.91 -10.38 -5.34
CA ILE A 330 19.44 -9.10 -4.87
C ILE A 330 19.89 -9.17 -3.42
N LEU A 331 19.02 -9.64 -2.50
CA LEU A 331 19.32 -9.59 -1.07
C LEU A 331 20.35 -10.65 -0.63
N GLU A 332 20.36 -11.83 -1.25
CA GLU A 332 21.41 -12.86 -1.04
C GLU A 332 22.68 -12.60 -1.86
N GLY A 333 22.66 -11.62 -2.78
CA GLY A 333 23.83 -11.16 -3.53
C GLY A 333 24.61 -10.07 -2.78
N GLU A 334 24.98 -9.00 -3.50
CA GLU A 334 25.65 -7.82 -2.96
C GLU A 334 24.74 -6.58 -3.04
N PRO A 335 23.70 -6.48 -2.19
CA PRO A 335 22.66 -5.43 -2.30
C PRO A 335 23.22 -4.01 -2.23
N PHE A 336 24.26 -3.79 -1.42
CA PHE A 336 24.92 -2.48 -1.32
C PHE A 336 25.62 -2.07 -2.64
N LYS A 337 26.33 -3.00 -3.30
CA LYS A 337 26.96 -2.72 -4.59
C LYS A 337 25.91 -2.51 -5.69
N PHE A 338 24.87 -3.34 -5.70
CA PHE A 338 23.72 -3.20 -6.60
C PHE A 338 23.09 -1.79 -6.49
N GLN A 339 22.85 -1.34 -5.25
CA GLN A 339 22.37 0.01 -4.96
C GLN A 339 23.34 1.11 -5.43
N THR A 340 24.65 0.91 -5.27
CA THR A 340 25.67 1.90 -5.66
C THR A 340 25.67 2.13 -7.17
N ILE A 341 25.50 1.06 -7.97
CA ILE A 341 25.38 1.16 -9.43
C ILE A 341 24.10 1.90 -9.81
N ASN A 342 22.97 1.55 -9.19
CA ASN A 342 21.71 2.27 -9.39
C ASN A 342 21.83 3.76 -9.02
N PHE A 343 22.51 4.07 -7.91
CA PHE A 343 22.77 5.44 -7.48
C PHE A 343 23.60 6.22 -8.50
N ALA A 344 24.65 5.61 -9.06
CA ALA A 344 25.47 6.25 -10.09
C ALA A 344 24.60 6.62 -11.31
N ASN A 345 23.73 5.72 -11.76
CA ASN A 345 22.81 5.95 -12.87
C ASN A 345 21.82 7.09 -12.58
N LEU A 346 21.22 7.11 -11.38
CA LEU A 346 20.35 8.20 -10.96
C LEU A 346 21.09 9.54 -10.88
N SER A 347 22.36 9.53 -10.50
CA SER A 347 23.19 10.74 -10.44
C SER A 347 23.40 11.33 -11.84
N PHE A 348 23.66 10.50 -12.85
CA PHE A 348 23.75 10.99 -14.24
C PHE A 348 22.43 11.60 -14.73
N GLU A 349 21.30 10.99 -14.38
CA GLU A 349 19.97 11.47 -14.75
C GLU A 349 19.63 12.80 -14.07
N TYR A 350 19.91 12.92 -12.77
CA TYR A 350 19.44 14.05 -11.96
C TYR A 350 20.35 15.27 -11.97
N PHE A 351 21.65 15.09 -12.26
CA PHE A 351 22.61 16.19 -12.32
C PHE A 351 22.86 16.71 -13.75
N ASP A 352 21.96 16.41 -14.70
CA ASP A 352 21.95 16.89 -16.09
C ASP A 352 23.31 16.75 -16.80
N ILE A 353 23.98 15.61 -16.58
CA ILE A 353 25.22 15.28 -17.25
C ILE A 353 24.88 14.95 -18.71
N LYS A 354 25.29 15.83 -19.63
CA LYS A 354 25.02 15.67 -21.06
C LYS A 354 25.85 14.54 -21.66
N LEU A 355 25.25 13.36 -21.71
CA LEU A 355 25.74 12.21 -22.47
C LEU A 355 25.12 12.23 -23.88
N THR A 356 25.94 11.94 -24.89
CA THR A 356 25.50 11.59 -26.24
C THR A 356 24.67 10.30 -26.20
N LYS A 357 23.93 10.02 -27.28
CA LYS A 357 23.14 8.78 -27.37
C LYS A 357 24.03 7.53 -27.25
N ASP A 358 25.19 7.54 -27.89
CA ASP A 358 26.12 6.41 -27.88
C ASP A 358 26.70 6.19 -26.47
N GLU A 359 27.06 7.27 -25.76
CA GLU A 359 27.54 7.19 -24.37
C GLU A 359 26.45 6.67 -23.41
N LYS A 360 25.18 7.02 -23.62
CA LYS A 360 24.08 6.49 -22.82
C LYS A 360 23.91 4.99 -23.01
N VAL A 361 23.96 4.51 -24.25
CA VAL A 361 23.86 3.07 -24.55
C VAL A 361 25.04 2.32 -23.94
N SER A 362 26.27 2.84 -24.08
CA SER A 362 27.45 2.20 -23.46
C SER A 362 27.37 2.18 -21.93
N LEU A 363 26.85 3.25 -21.30
CA LEU A 363 26.66 3.31 -19.85
C LEU A 363 25.59 2.31 -19.37
N GLU A 364 24.47 2.19 -20.09
CA GLU A 364 23.40 1.24 -19.80
C GLU A 364 23.88 -0.21 -19.92
N GLU A 365 24.66 -0.52 -20.97
CA GLU A 365 25.26 -1.84 -21.17
C GLU A 365 26.27 -2.18 -20.07
N ALA A 366 27.17 -1.26 -19.74
CA ALA A 366 28.14 -1.43 -18.65
C ALA A 366 27.43 -1.64 -17.30
N SER A 367 26.45 -0.78 -16.98
CA SER A 367 25.66 -0.90 -15.76
C SER A 367 24.93 -2.23 -15.67
N THR A 368 24.37 -2.71 -16.79
CA THR A 368 23.64 -3.99 -16.82
C THR A 368 24.59 -5.16 -16.53
N ASN A 369 25.82 -5.12 -17.05
CA ASN A 369 26.82 -6.14 -16.77
C ASN A 369 27.27 -6.09 -15.30
N ASP A 370 27.55 -4.90 -14.77
CA ASP A 370 27.95 -4.71 -13.36
C ASP A 370 26.84 -5.17 -12.40
N LEU A 371 25.57 -4.88 -12.71
CA LEU A 371 24.43 -5.34 -11.93
C LEU A 371 24.36 -6.87 -11.90
N LYS A 372 24.61 -7.55 -13.03
CA LYS A 372 24.62 -9.02 -13.10
C LYS A 372 25.74 -9.66 -12.28
N GLU A 373 26.86 -8.96 -12.09
CA GLU A 373 27.94 -9.43 -11.21
C GLU A 373 27.58 -9.29 -9.72
N CYS A 374 26.68 -8.36 -9.38
CA CYS A 374 26.26 -8.13 -8.00
C CYS A 374 25.14 -9.05 -7.52
N ILE A 375 24.46 -9.77 -8.41
CA ILE A 375 23.35 -10.66 -8.04
C ILE A 375 23.83 -12.09 -7.79
N ASN A 376 23.09 -12.80 -6.95
CA ASN A 376 23.30 -14.24 -6.79
C ASN A 376 22.72 -15.00 -8.00
N GLN A 377 23.62 -15.48 -8.86
CA GLN A 377 23.28 -16.27 -10.05
C GLN A 377 23.01 -17.75 -9.75
N SER A 378 23.38 -18.24 -8.57
CA SER A 378 23.31 -19.67 -8.23
C SER A 378 21.91 -20.16 -7.81
N ASN A 379 20.98 -19.23 -7.54
CA ASN A 379 19.63 -19.52 -7.07
C ASN A 379 18.58 -19.00 -8.08
N GLU A 380 18.50 -19.60 -9.26
CA GLU A 380 17.40 -19.32 -10.20
C GLU A 380 16.07 -19.72 -9.56
N TYR A 381 15.25 -18.71 -9.27
CA TYR A 381 13.90 -18.92 -8.78
C TYR A 381 12.97 -19.25 -9.94
N ASP A 382 12.38 -20.45 -9.92
CA ASP A 382 11.52 -20.93 -11.00
C ASP A 382 10.04 -20.99 -10.58
N LEU A 383 9.19 -21.17 -11.59
CA LEU A 383 7.74 -21.22 -11.39
C LEU A 383 7.29 -22.49 -10.65
N ALA A 384 8.03 -23.60 -10.72
CA ALA A 384 7.67 -24.81 -10.00
C ALA A 384 7.84 -24.61 -8.49
N GLN A 385 8.95 -24.00 -8.08
CA GLN A 385 9.19 -23.64 -6.69
C GLN A 385 8.18 -22.60 -6.19
N HIS A 386 7.79 -21.64 -7.03
CA HIS A 386 6.72 -20.71 -6.70
C HIS A 386 5.38 -21.40 -6.45
N MET A 387 5.02 -22.40 -7.25
CA MET A 387 3.81 -23.20 -7.00
C MET A 387 3.88 -23.93 -5.66
N ASP A 388 5.03 -24.49 -5.29
CA ASP A 388 5.21 -25.16 -3.99
C ASP A 388 5.12 -24.16 -2.82
N ASN A 389 5.64 -22.94 -2.99
CA ASN A 389 5.55 -21.89 -1.98
C ASN A 389 4.13 -21.38 -1.82
N LEU A 390 3.41 -21.11 -2.92
CA LEU A 390 2.00 -20.76 -2.89
C LEU A 390 1.16 -21.85 -2.22
N TYR A 391 1.43 -23.12 -2.51
CA TYR A 391 0.73 -24.23 -1.85
C TYR A 391 0.97 -24.22 -0.34
N ARG A 392 2.24 -24.10 0.08
CA ARG A 392 2.59 -24.03 1.52
C ARG A 392 1.93 -22.84 2.21
N LEU A 393 2.00 -21.67 1.59
CA LEU A 393 1.38 -20.44 2.08
C LEU A 393 -0.13 -20.61 2.30
N ILE A 394 -0.86 -21.11 1.29
CA ILE A 394 -2.32 -21.29 1.39
C ILE A 394 -2.66 -22.42 2.38
N SER A 395 -1.86 -23.49 2.42
CA SER A 395 -2.09 -24.63 3.34
C SER A 395 -1.93 -24.25 4.81
N GLY A 396 -1.11 -23.23 5.10
CA GLY A 396 -0.95 -22.68 6.45
C GLY A 396 -2.15 -21.86 6.92
N CYS A 397 -3.06 -21.48 6.01
CA CYS A 397 -4.25 -20.71 6.33
C CYS A 397 -5.44 -21.65 6.57
N LYS A 398 -6.01 -21.60 7.78
CA LYS A 398 -7.12 -22.47 8.21
C LYS A 398 -8.42 -22.26 7.43
N ASP A 399 -8.53 -21.15 6.70
CA ASP A 399 -9.75 -20.79 5.97
C ASP A 399 -9.94 -21.61 4.68
N PHE A 400 -8.91 -22.33 4.22
CA PHE A 400 -8.93 -23.03 2.93
C PHE A 400 -8.75 -24.55 3.07
N LYS A 401 -9.56 -25.28 2.31
CA LYS A 401 -9.34 -26.69 1.94
C LYS A 401 -8.67 -26.75 0.58
N LEU A 402 -7.59 -27.52 0.50
CA LEU A 402 -6.74 -27.62 -0.69
C LEU A 402 -6.78 -29.01 -1.33
N GLU A 403 -6.77 -29.02 -2.66
CA GLU A 403 -6.48 -30.20 -3.47
C GLU A 403 -5.41 -29.84 -4.53
N THR A 404 -4.57 -30.79 -4.93
CA THR A 404 -3.50 -30.57 -5.93
C THR A 404 -3.52 -31.58 -7.07
N SER A 405 -2.87 -31.23 -8.18
CA SER A 405 -2.61 -32.11 -9.33
C SER A 405 -1.13 -31.96 -9.78
N PRO A 406 -0.40 -33.02 -10.18
CA PRO A 406 -0.87 -34.38 -10.45
C PRO A 406 -0.46 -35.41 -9.37
N LYS A 407 -1.34 -36.38 -9.10
CA LYS A 407 -1.09 -37.58 -8.25
C LYS A 407 0.03 -38.53 -8.75
N LYS A 408 0.87 -38.15 -9.72
CA LYS A 408 1.96 -39.01 -10.22
C LYS A 408 3.25 -38.72 -9.45
N ILE A 409 3.58 -39.66 -8.59
CA ILE A 409 4.70 -39.73 -7.62
C ILE A 409 6.10 -39.54 -8.26
N ILE A 410 6.21 -39.44 -9.59
CA ILE A 410 7.50 -39.54 -10.26
C ILE A 410 8.29 -38.21 -10.26
N ASP A 411 7.64 -37.03 -10.16
CA ASP A 411 8.36 -35.74 -10.17
C ASP A 411 7.97 -34.72 -9.08
N GLY A 412 6.99 -34.99 -8.21
CA GLY A 412 6.70 -34.20 -7.01
C GLY A 412 6.27 -32.72 -7.18
N LYS A 413 6.23 -32.17 -8.40
CA LYS A 413 5.93 -30.75 -8.67
C LYS A 413 4.43 -30.48 -8.78
N ILE A 414 3.95 -29.42 -8.11
CA ILE A 414 2.55 -28.99 -8.13
C ILE A 414 2.23 -28.26 -9.45
N GLU A 415 1.33 -28.83 -10.25
CA GLU A 415 0.88 -28.23 -11.53
C GLU A 415 -0.39 -27.38 -11.35
N SER A 416 -1.23 -27.70 -10.36
CA SER A 416 -2.39 -26.88 -10.01
C SER A 416 -2.75 -27.01 -8.54
N ILE A 417 -3.18 -25.88 -7.95
CA ILE A 417 -3.73 -25.75 -6.60
C ILE A 417 -5.21 -25.41 -6.73
N PHE A 418 -6.07 -26.23 -6.14
CA PHE A 418 -7.50 -26.00 -6.04
C PHE A 418 -7.80 -25.56 -4.60
N CYS A 419 -8.32 -24.34 -4.46
CA CYS A 419 -8.55 -23.69 -3.17
C CYS A 419 -10.06 -23.52 -2.98
N THR A 420 -10.61 -24.10 -1.91
CA THR A 420 -12.02 -23.93 -1.54
C THR A 420 -12.09 -23.40 -0.13
N LYS A 421 -12.88 -22.35 0.11
CA LYS A 421 -13.15 -21.87 1.47
C LYS A 421 -14.20 -22.76 2.13
N ASP A 422 -14.10 -23.00 3.44
CA ASP A 422 -15.11 -23.77 4.16
C ASP A 422 -16.52 -23.21 3.98
N GLY A 423 -17.46 -24.07 3.55
CA GLY A 423 -18.84 -23.69 3.24
C GLY A 423 -19.04 -23.01 1.88
N ALA A 424 -17.98 -22.69 1.12
CA ALA A 424 -18.10 -22.08 -0.19
C ALA A 424 -18.43 -23.09 -1.30
N LEU A 425 -19.28 -22.69 -2.24
CA LEU A 425 -19.62 -23.47 -3.44
C LEU A 425 -18.61 -23.31 -4.59
N TYR A 426 -17.69 -22.35 -4.46
CA TYR A 426 -16.71 -22.04 -5.49
C TYR A 426 -15.32 -22.51 -5.07
N THR A 427 -14.68 -23.24 -5.97
CA THR A 427 -13.27 -23.64 -5.87
C THR A 427 -12.46 -22.82 -6.87
N HIS A 428 -11.48 -22.08 -6.37
CA HIS A 428 -10.54 -21.36 -7.20
C HIS A 428 -9.40 -22.28 -7.67
N LYS A 429 -8.99 -22.19 -8.94
CA LYS A 429 -7.87 -22.96 -9.48
C LYS A 429 -6.71 -22.01 -9.83
N ILE A 430 -5.56 -22.23 -9.21
CA ILE A 430 -4.28 -21.64 -9.58
C ILE A 430 -3.51 -22.71 -10.35
N SER A 431 -3.14 -22.46 -11.59
CA SER A 431 -2.39 -23.43 -12.42
C SER A 431 -1.07 -22.85 -12.89
N LYS A 432 -0.02 -23.65 -12.82
CA LYS A 432 1.32 -23.31 -13.29
C LYS A 432 1.34 -22.83 -14.73
N ASP A 433 0.65 -23.51 -15.63
CA ASP A 433 0.54 -23.10 -17.04
C ASP A 433 -0.04 -21.69 -17.21
N SER A 434 -1.05 -21.35 -16.41
CA SER A 434 -1.62 -19.99 -16.40
C SER A 434 -0.60 -18.98 -15.89
N LEU A 435 0.09 -19.28 -14.78
CA LEU A 435 1.07 -18.37 -14.20
C LEU A 435 2.30 -18.17 -15.10
N LYS A 436 2.72 -19.18 -15.86
CA LYS A 436 3.87 -19.09 -16.79
C LYS A 436 3.74 -17.92 -17.76
N LYS A 437 2.52 -17.69 -18.24
CA LYS A 437 2.21 -16.54 -19.09
C LYS A 437 1.82 -15.31 -18.26
N THR A 438 0.97 -15.51 -17.26
CA THR A 438 0.32 -14.39 -16.56
C THR A 438 1.30 -13.62 -15.67
N THR A 439 2.27 -14.28 -15.03
CA THR A 439 3.18 -13.62 -14.09
C THR A 439 4.09 -12.59 -14.77
N PRO A 440 4.82 -12.93 -15.86
CA PRO A 440 5.61 -11.93 -16.59
C PRO A 440 4.75 -10.83 -17.20
N ASP A 441 3.62 -11.19 -17.83
CA ASP A 441 2.69 -10.23 -18.45
C ASP A 441 2.14 -9.25 -17.40
N THR A 442 1.77 -9.74 -16.22
CA THR A 442 1.21 -8.91 -15.14
C THR A 442 2.28 -8.01 -14.54
N LEU A 443 3.50 -8.52 -14.29
CA LEU A 443 4.59 -7.67 -13.80
C LEU A 443 4.92 -6.56 -14.80
N SER A 444 5.01 -6.87 -16.10
CA SER A 444 5.24 -5.85 -17.12
C SER A 444 4.13 -4.80 -17.19
N LEU A 445 2.85 -5.22 -17.01
CA LEU A 445 1.70 -4.32 -16.95
C LEU A 445 1.68 -3.45 -15.68
N LEU A 446 2.17 -3.97 -14.55
CA LEU A 446 2.26 -3.24 -13.29
C LEU A 446 3.44 -2.27 -13.29
N SER A 447 4.60 -2.74 -13.74
CA SER A 447 5.85 -1.98 -13.78
C SER A 447 6.88 -2.66 -14.68
N SER A 448 7.32 -1.95 -15.72
CA SER A 448 8.45 -2.39 -16.54
C SER A 448 9.74 -2.54 -15.71
N LYS A 449 9.94 -1.72 -14.68
CA LYS A 449 11.11 -1.77 -13.81
C LYS A 449 11.16 -3.07 -13.00
N LEU A 450 10.03 -3.49 -12.41
CA LEU A 450 9.96 -4.76 -11.68
C LEU A 450 10.18 -5.95 -12.62
N SER A 451 9.67 -5.87 -13.86
CA SER A 451 9.87 -6.93 -14.86
C SER A 451 11.35 -7.10 -15.23
N ASN A 452 12.15 -6.03 -15.22
CA ASN A 452 13.57 -6.10 -15.59
C ASN A 452 14.38 -6.99 -14.64
N LEU A 453 14.00 -7.07 -13.36
CA LEU A 453 14.65 -7.98 -12.41
C LEU A 453 14.58 -9.45 -12.85
N LEU A 454 13.51 -9.85 -13.54
CA LEU A 454 13.38 -11.22 -14.01
C LEU A 454 14.40 -11.56 -15.10
N SER A 455 14.87 -10.54 -15.83
CA SER A 455 15.86 -10.67 -16.92
C SER A 455 17.31 -10.44 -16.49
N LEU A 456 17.53 -9.85 -15.31
CA LEU A 456 18.85 -9.78 -14.67
C LEU A 456 19.24 -11.17 -14.18
#